data_AF-A0A8J6LNN4-F1
#
_entry.id   AF-A0A8J6LNN4-F1
#
_cell.length_a   1.000
_cell.length_b   1.000
_cell.length_c   1.000
_cell.angle_alpha   90.00
_cell.angle_beta   90.00
_cell.angle_gamma   90.00
#
_symmetry.space_group_name_H-M   'P 1'
#
loop_
_entity.id
_entity.type
_entity.pdbx_description
1 polymer ?
#
loop_
_entity_poly.entity_id
_entity_poly.type
_entity_poly.pdbx_seq_one_letter_code
_entity_poly.pdbx_strand_id
1 'polypeptide(L)'
;MAFILKAVLYLSVFLCVSGAVIPSDEDTELILVSVIFRHGARTTYAFYPTDPNKNETFYPIGLGGLTNEGKLGEYKLGRYLKNLYEDFLGDVYTEDYVDVRSTDVTRTKMSAQLVLAGLFPPSEIQLWNQDLVWQPIPVAYKTAAEEDLFHPSGSCAYKSHVLDHLPENEEVQEVFIKPYKETFDYIQNKSGKAMRHPADMQDIYFILKTENDMGLVMPNWTKDVFPEPTQSIASQVYGYHNFDPRVKQINSGFMVKKILDDSQKKIEGGSTKKIFLYSGHESTLGYMLNALGVTEPH
;
A
#
# COMPACT_ATOMS: atom_id res chain seq x y z
N MET A 1 0.22 38.70 17.94
CA MET A 1 0.66 37.33 18.31
C MET A 1 -0.27 36.21 17.81
N ALA A 2 -1.56 36.46 17.54
CA ALA A 2 -2.49 35.46 16.98
C ALA A 2 -2.45 35.28 15.45
N PHE A 3 -1.74 36.15 14.71
CA PHE A 3 -1.60 36.04 13.24
C PHE A 3 -0.37 35.23 12.80
N ILE A 4 0.64 35.08 13.66
CA ILE A 4 1.85 34.29 13.35
C ILE A 4 1.58 32.79 13.57
N LEU A 5 0.71 32.42 14.51
CA LEU A 5 0.34 31.02 14.76
C LEU A 5 -0.49 30.39 13.63
N LYS A 6 -1.24 31.19 12.85
CA LYS A 6 -2.00 30.66 11.70
C LYS A 6 -1.12 30.38 10.48
N ALA A 7 -0.01 31.09 10.32
CA ALA A 7 0.92 30.86 9.20
C ALA A 7 1.77 29.58 9.40
N VAL A 8 2.07 29.21 10.65
CA VAL A 8 2.82 27.99 10.97
C VAL A 8 1.98 26.73 10.77
N LEU A 9 0.65 26.80 10.96
CA LEU A 9 -0.24 25.64 10.79
C LEU A 9 -0.58 25.30 9.32
N TYR A 10 -0.42 26.23 8.38
CA TYR A 10 -0.58 25.95 6.95
C TYR A 10 0.70 25.38 6.31
N LEU A 11 1.87 25.53 6.95
CA LEU A 11 3.14 25.04 6.44
C LEU A 11 3.45 23.58 6.86
N SER A 12 2.70 23.03 7.82
CA SER A 12 2.91 21.67 8.35
C SER A 12 2.03 20.58 7.69
N VAL A 13 1.31 20.90 6.59
CA VAL A 13 0.49 19.94 5.84
C VAL A 13 1.04 19.68 4.42
N PHE A 14 2.15 20.33 4.03
CA PHE A 14 2.78 20.15 2.70
C PHE A 14 4.08 19.33 2.73
N LEU A 15 4.46 18.75 3.86
CA LEU A 15 5.63 17.89 3.99
C LEU A 15 5.18 16.44 4.16
N CYS A 16 5.00 15.75 3.02
CA CYS A 16 5.17 14.29 2.83
C CYS A 16 4.65 13.83 1.45
N VAL A 17 4.87 14.64 0.42
CA VAL A 17 5.03 14.10 -0.94
C VAL A 17 6.33 14.70 -1.44
N SER A 18 7.44 14.03 -1.14
CA SER A 18 8.67 14.23 -1.92
C SER A 18 8.39 13.62 -3.30
N GLY A 19 7.56 14.30 -4.09
CA GLY A 19 7.53 14.06 -5.53
C GLY A 19 8.93 14.42 -5.99
N ALA A 20 9.63 13.46 -6.59
CA ALA A 20 10.79 13.80 -7.39
C ALA A 20 10.29 14.79 -8.45
N VAL A 21 10.52 16.09 -8.22
CA VAL A 21 10.31 17.11 -9.23
C VAL A 21 11.46 16.87 -10.21
N ILE A 22 11.22 16.01 -11.20
CA ILE A 22 12.06 15.95 -12.38
C ILE A 22 11.94 17.36 -12.99
N PRO A 23 13.04 18.12 -13.10
CA PRO A 23 12.99 19.41 -13.78
C PRO A 23 12.34 19.19 -15.14
N SER A 24 11.38 20.04 -15.52
CA SER A 24 10.86 20.02 -16.88
C SER A 24 12.01 20.36 -17.81
N ASP A 25 12.60 19.33 -18.42
CA ASP A 25 13.50 19.49 -19.53
C ASP A 25 12.60 19.71 -20.76
N GLU A 26 12.71 20.87 -21.41
CA GLU A 26 11.90 21.23 -22.59
C GLU A 26 12.05 20.20 -23.72
N ASP A 27 13.12 19.38 -23.69
CA ASP A 27 13.38 18.30 -24.63
C ASP A 27 12.80 16.94 -24.21
N THR A 28 12.02 16.87 -23.13
CA THR A 28 11.40 15.63 -22.64
C THR A 28 9.88 15.68 -22.67
N GLU A 29 9.26 14.58 -23.12
CA GLU A 29 7.81 14.39 -23.08
C GLU A 29 7.42 13.18 -22.23
N LEU A 30 6.31 13.31 -21.50
CA LEU A 30 5.72 12.20 -20.77
C LEU A 30 5.04 11.25 -21.75
N ILE A 31 5.52 10.02 -21.85
CA ILE A 31 4.94 8.98 -22.74
C ILE A 31 4.25 7.84 -21.98
N LEU A 32 4.59 7.61 -20.71
CA LEU A 32 4.04 6.52 -19.91
C LEU A 32 4.12 6.81 -18.41
N VAL A 33 3.11 6.40 -17.66
CA VAL A 33 3.06 6.44 -16.20
C VAL A 33 2.76 5.05 -15.64
N SER A 34 3.48 4.64 -14.59
CA SER A 34 3.13 3.48 -13.76
C SER A 34 2.87 3.93 -12.33
N VAL A 35 1.66 3.69 -11.83
CA VAL A 35 1.26 4.05 -10.46
C VAL A 35 1.01 2.78 -9.67
N ILE A 36 1.77 2.59 -8.59
CA ILE A 36 1.51 1.54 -7.60
C ILE A 36 0.99 2.22 -6.35
N PHE A 37 -0.14 1.76 -5.82
CA PHE A 37 -0.74 2.33 -4.64
C PHE A 37 -1.26 1.24 -3.71
N ARG A 38 -1.21 1.55 -2.40
CA ARG A 38 -1.86 0.76 -1.36
C ARG A 38 -3.36 1.06 -1.37
N HIS A 39 -4.17 0.07 -1.03
CA HIS A 39 -5.57 0.32 -0.70
C HIS A 39 -5.77 1.38 0.41
N GLY A 40 -6.99 1.89 0.50
CA GLY A 40 -7.35 2.94 1.46
C GLY A 40 -7.48 2.42 2.90
N ALA A 41 -7.83 3.35 3.80
CA ALA A 41 -8.08 3.05 5.20
C ALA A 41 -9.13 1.93 5.37
N ARG A 42 -8.83 0.96 6.23
CA ARG A 42 -9.61 -0.26 6.44
C ARG A 42 -9.86 -0.49 7.93
N THR A 43 -10.83 -1.34 8.23
CA THR A 43 -11.02 -1.90 9.57
C THR A 43 -9.84 -2.80 9.93
N THR A 44 -9.71 -3.14 11.22
CA THR A 44 -8.75 -4.19 11.62
C THR A 44 -9.13 -5.51 10.94
N TYR A 45 -8.14 -6.33 10.59
CA TYR A 45 -8.35 -7.62 9.95
C TYR A 45 -8.36 -8.78 10.95
N ALA A 46 -7.89 -8.54 12.17
CA ALA A 46 -7.80 -9.53 13.23
C ALA A 46 -7.71 -8.82 14.59
N PHE A 47 -7.78 -9.59 15.66
CA PHE A 47 -7.58 -9.11 17.03
C PHE A 47 -6.52 -9.99 17.70
N TYR A 48 -5.78 -9.43 18.65
CA TYR A 48 -4.89 -10.23 19.51
C TYR A 48 -5.69 -10.88 20.67
N PRO A 49 -5.17 -11.93 21.32
CA PRO A 49 -5.94 -12.71 22.30
C PRO A 49 -6.58 -11.92 23.45
N THR A 50 -5.90 -10.89 23.96
CA THR A 50 -6.38 -10.04 25.07
C THR A 50 -7.06 -8.75 24.62
N ASP A 51 -7.34 -8.61 23.33
CA ASP A 51 -7.91 -7.40 22.75
C ASP A 51 -9.33 -7.12 23.29
N PRO A 52 -9.60 -5.92 23.84
CA PRO A 52 -10.94 -5.58 24.34
C PRO A 52 -11.98 -5.46 23.22
N ASN A 53 -11.57 -5.22 21.98
CA ASN A 53 -12.45 -5.00 20.84
C ASN A 53 -12.77 -6.29 20.06
N LYS A 54 -12.33 -7.47 20.53
CA LYS A 54 -12.43 -8.75 19.81
C LYS A 54 -13.84 -9.20 19.39
N ASN A 55 -14.89 -8.58 19.95
CA ASN A 55 -16.28 -8.85 19.61
C ASN A 55 -16.82 -7.92 18.51
N GLU A 56 -16.05 -6.92 18.09
CA GLU A 56 -16.41 -6.01 17.00
C GLU A 56 -16.45 -6.76 15.67
N THR A 57 -17.59 -6.68 15.01
CA THR A 57 -17.80 -7.32 13.70
C THR A 57 -17.62 -6.35 12.54
N PHE A 58 -17.64 -5.04 12.83
CA PHE A 58 -17.67 -3.97 11.85
C PHE A 58 -18.77 -4.10 10.80
N TYR A 59 -19.91 -4.73 11.13
CA TYR A 59 -21.03 -4.85 10.21
C TYR A 59 -21.48 -3.45 9.73
N PRO A 60 -21.71 -3.23 8.42
CA PRO A 60 -21.68 -4.22 7.32
C PRO A 60 -20.33 -4.34 6.59
N ILE A 61 -19.30 -3.61 7.02
CA ILE A 61 -17.98 -3.54 6.37
C ILE A 61 -17.17 -4.84 6.59
N GLY A 62 -17.27 -5.42 7.79
CA GLY A 62 -16.49 -6.60 8.17
C GLY A 62 -15.03 -6.30 8.51
N LEU A 63 -14.30 -7.34 8.94
CA LEU A 63 -12.87 -7.28 9.23
C LEU A 63 -12.04 -7.10 7.95
N GLY A 64 -11.03 -6.23 8.01
CA GLY A 64 -10.14 -5.89 6.90
C GLY A 64 -10.85 -5.22 5.72
N GLY A 65 -12.07 -4.73 5.92
CA GLY A 65 -12.91 -4.08 4.91
C GLY A 65 -12.60 -2.60 4.75
N LEU A 66 -12.83 -2.07 3.54
CA LEU A 66 -12.54 -0.67 3.20
C LEU A 66 -13.56 0.27 3.85
N THR A 67 -13.08 1.21 4.67
CA THR A 67 -13.92 2.20 5.38
C THR A 67 -14.38 3.32 4.45
N ASN A 68 -15.33 4.15 4.88
CA ASN A 68 -15.73 5.32 4.09
C ASN A 68 -14.61 6.36 3.97
N GLU A 69 -13.76 6.49 4.99
CA GLU A 69 -12.55 7.31 4.88
C GLU A 69 -11.61 6.75 3.83
N GLY A 70 -11.38 5.43 3.83
CA GLY A 70 -10.58 4.76 2.80
C GLY A 70 -11.16 4.96 1.40
N LYS A 71 -12.47 4.84 1.24
CA LYS A 71 -13.15 5.09 -0.05
C LYS A 71 -12.90 6.51 -0.55
N LEU A 72 -13.06 7.49 0.32
CA LEU A 72 -12.82 8.90 -0.02
C LEU A 72 -11.35 9.18 -0.34
N GLY A 73 -10.41 8.55 0.39
CA GLY A 73 -8.98 8.66 0.14
C GLY A 73 -8.60 8.18 -1.26
N GLU A 74 -9.10 7.02 -1.67
CA GLU A 74 -8.84 6.46 -3.00
C GLU A 74 -9.48 7.30 -4.12
N TYR A 75 -10.70 7.80 -3.91
CA TYR A 75 -11.32 8.73 -4.85
C TYR A 75 -10.48 10.02 -5.00
N LYS A 76 -9.97 10.57 -3.89
CA LYS A 76 -9.09 11.74 -3.92
C LYS A 76 -7.76 11.44 -4.61
N LEU A 77 -7.20 10.25 -4.44
CA LEU A 77 -6.02 9.81 -5.20
C LEU A 77 -6.31 9.80 -6.70
N GLY A 78 -7.47 9.27 -7.12
CA GLY A 78 -7.93 9.35 -8.51
C GLY A 78 -8.02 10.78 -9.04
N ARG A 79 -8.65 11.69 -8.27
CA ARG A 79 -8.74 13.12 -8.62
C ARG A 79 -7.37 13.78 -8.71
N TYR A 80 -6.46 13.45 -7.80
CA TYR A 80 -5.09 13.94 -7.81
C TYR A 80 -4.37 13.51 -9.09
N LEU A 81 -4.46 12.23 -9.46
CA LEU A 81 -3.87 11.70 -10.70
C LEU A 81 -4.50 12.34 -11.95
N LYS A 82 -5.82 12.59 -11.96
CA LYS A 82 -6.49 13.31 -13.06
C LYS A 82 -5.92 14.70 -13.22
N ASN A 83 -5.80 15.46 -12.13
CA ASN A 83 -5.26 16.82 -12.19
C ASN A 83 -3.78 16.82 -12.60
N LEU A 84 -3.00 15.83 -12.15
CA LEU A 84 -1.58 15.74 -12.45
C LEU A 84 -1.29 15.37 -13.91
N TYR A 85 -2.15 14.55 -14.52
CA TYR A 85 -1.95 13.99 -15.86
C TYR A 85 -3.06 14.39 -16.83
N GLU A 86 -3.75 15.51 -16.60
CA GLU A 86 -4.92 15.93 -17.37
C GLU A 86 -4.60 16.08 -18.86
N ASP A 87 -3.56 16.85 -19.19
CA ASP A 87 -3.12 17.09 -20.56
C ASP A 87 -2.64 15.80 -21.26
N PHE A 88 -2.06 14.87 -20.48
CA PHE A 88 -1.51 13.63 -21.00
C PHE A 88 -2.60 12.56 -21.25
N LEU A 89 -3.54 12.39 -20.32
CA LEU A 89 -4.58 11.35 -20.39
C LEU A 89 -5.84 11.81 -21.14
N GLY A 90 -6.17 13.10 -21.09
CA GLY A 90 -7.44 13.64 -21.60
C GLY A 90 -8.64 13.26 -20.74
N ASP A 91 -9.85 13.54 -21.25
CA ASP A 91 -11.12 13.34 -20.53
C ASP A 91 -11.83 12.02 -20.85
N VAL A 92 -11.42 11.35 -21.93
CA VAL A 92 -12.08 10.15 -22.42
C VAL A 92 -11.30 8.92 -21.99
N TYR A 93 -11.96 8.03 -21.24
CA TYR A 93 -11.41 6.71 -20.94
C TYR A 93 -11.37 5.86 -22.21
N THR A 94 -10.24 5.20 -22.48
CA THR A 94 -10.14 4.15 -23.48
C THR A 94 -9.35 2.97 -22.93
N GLU A 95 -9.80 1.76 -23.26
CA GLU A 95 -9.08 0.53 -22.88
C GLU A 95 -7.67 0.49 -23.50
N ASP A 96 -7.46 1.13 -24.66
CA ASP A 96 -6.14 1.20 -25.31
C ASP A 96 -5.12 2.01 -24.51
N TYR A 97 -5.54 2.95 -23.66
CA TYR A 97 -4.63 3.85 -22.93
C TYR A 97 -4.44 3.47 -21.46
N VAL A 98 -5.37 2.72 -20.89
CA VAL A 98 -5.41 2.47 -19.44
C VAL A 98 -5.33 0.97 -19.18
N ASP A 99 -4.47 0.56 -18.26
CA ASP A 99 -4.39 -0.82 -17.77
C ASP A 99 -4.43 -0.81 -16.24
N VAL A 100 -5.25 -1.69 -15.67
CA VAL A 100 -5.52 -1.68 -14.22
C VAL A 100 -5.47 -3.10 -13.70
N ARG A 101 -4.60 -3.32 -12.73
CA ARG A 101 -4.45 -4.60 -12.05
C ARG A 101 -4.52 -4.43 -10.53
N SER A 102 -5.27 -5.30 -9.87
CA SER A 102 -5.39 -5.35 -8.42
C SER A 102 -5.03 -6.74 -7.89
N THR A 103 -4.64 -6.82 -6.62
CA THR A 103 -4.59 -8.12 -5.92
C THR A 103 -6.00 -8.69 -5.72
N ASP A 104 -6.11 -10.00 -5.50
CA ASP A 104 -7.38 -10.67 -5.23
C ASP A 104 -7.89 -10.46 -3.78
N VAL A 105 -8.04 -9.19 -3.39
CA VAL A 105 -8.58 -8.81 -2.08
C VAL A 105 -9.68 -7.76 -2.28
N THR A 106 -10.81 -7.92 -1.60
CA THR A 106 -11.97 -7.02 -1.77
C THR A 106 -11.61 -5.55 -1.62
N ARG A 107 -10.80 -5.19 -0.61
CA ARG A 107 -10.41 -3.79 -0.37
C ARG A 107 -9.55 -3.19 -1.49
N THR A 108 -8.65 -3.95 -2.11
CA THR A 108 -7.79 -3.44 -3.20
C THR A 108 -8.60 -3.27 -4.48
N LYS A 109 -9.51 -4.20 -4.79
CA LYS A 109 -10.44 -4.07 -5.92
C LYS A 109 -11.34 -2.84 -5.78
N MET A 110 -11.91 -2.63 -4.59
CA MET A 110 -12.72 -1.45 -4.29
C MET A 110 -11.90 -0.16 -4.41
N SER A 111 -10.67 -0.15 -3.89
CA SER A 111 -9.75 0.98 -4.02
C SER A 111 -9.46 1.32 -5.48
N ALA A 112 -9.14 0.32 -6.32
CA ALA A 112 -8.92 0.52 -7.75
C ALA A 112 -10.13 1.18 -8.45
N GLN A 113 -11.34 0.70 -8.17
CA GLN A 113 -12.57 1.27 -8.71
C GLN A 113 -12.78 2.74 -8.28
N LEU A 114 -12.40 3.09 -7.05
CA LEU A 114 -12.51 4.46 -6.54
C LEU A 114 -11.48 5.41 -7.13
N VAL A 115 -10.23 4.95 -7.29
CA VAL A 115 -9.20 5.69 -8.03
C VAL A 115 -9.69 5.94 -9.46
N LEU A 116 -10.25 4.93 -10.13
CA LEU A 116 -10.80 5.07 -11.47
C LEU A 116 -11.98 6.03 -11.53
N ALA A 117 -12.88 6.01 -10.55
CA ALA A 117 -14.00 6.96 -10.46
C ALA A 117 -13.52 8.42 -10.33
N GLY A 118 -12.41 8.66 -9.63
CA GLY A 118 -11.79 9.98 -9.56
C GLY A 118 -11.02 10.34 -10.83
N LEU A 119 -10.33 9.36 -11.42
CA LEU A 119 -9.44 9.56 -12.56
C LEU A 119 -10.20 9.79 -13.88
N PHE A 120 -11.27 9.04 -14.11
CA PHE A 120 -12.07 9.05 -15.34
C PHE A 120 -13.57 9.21 -15.05
N PRO A 121 -14.01 10.34 -14.47
CA PRO A 121 -15.44 10.66 -14.51
C PRO A 121 -15.91 10.69 -15.98
N PRO A 122 -17.12 10.21 -16.29
CA PRO A 122 -17.59 10.13 -17.67
C PRO A 122 -17.63 11.51 -18.32
N SER A 123 -16.92 11.64 -19.46
CA SER A 123 -17.08 12.76 -20.39
C SER A 123 -18.48 12.75 -21.02
N GLU A 124 -18.88 13.83 -21.70
CA GLU A 124 -20.21 13.94 -22.31
C GLU A 124 -20.57 12.73 -23.21
N ILE A 125 -19.59 12.22 -23.97
CA ILE A 125 -19.79 11.07 -24.87
C ILE A 125 -19.79 9.72 -24.15
N GLN A 126 -19.32 9.66 -22.90
CA GLN A 126 -19.28 8.45 -22.06
C GLN A 126 -20.33 8.47 -20.93
N LEU A 127 -21.10 9.56 -20.82
CA LEU A 127 -22.15 9.71 -19.83
C LEU A 127 -23.36 8.84 -20.23
N TRP A 128 -23.38 7.62 -19.71
CA TRP A 128 -24.44 6.64 -19.97
C TRP A 128 -25.65 6.81 -19.04
N ASN A 129 -25.49 7.53 -17.92
CA ASN A 129 -26.54 7.79 -16.92
C ASN A 129 -26.40 9.21 -16.35
N GLN A 130 -27.46 10.01 -16.47
CA GLN A 130 -27.47 11.42 -16.03
C GLN A 130 -27.49 11.57 -14.49
N ASP A 131 -28.01 10.57 -13.78
CA ASP A 131 -28.11 10.59 -12.31
C ASP A 131 -26.88 9.98 -11.63
N LEU A 132 -25.93 9.46 -12.40
CA LEU A 132 -24.74 8.76 -11.90
C LEU A 132 -23.50 9.14 -12.72
N VAL A 133 -22.72 10.09 -12.20
CA VAL A 133 -21.44 10.54 -12.78
C VAL A 133 -20.32 9.51 -12.50
N TRP A 134 -20.52 8.30 -13.02
CA TRP A 134 -19.59 7.18 -12.92
C TRP A 134 -19.73 6.30 -14.17
N GLN A 135 -18.62 5.69 -14.59
CA GLN A 135 -18.60 4.70 -15.66
C GLN A 135 -17.86 3.43 -15.22
N PRO A 136 -18.31 2.24 -15.67
CA PRO A 136 -17.62 1.00 -15.37
C PRO A 136 -16.28 0.95 -16.11
N ILE A 137 -15.19 0.74 -15.37
CA ILE A 137 -13.86 0.51 -15.93
C ILE A 137 -13.34 -0.83 -15.40
N PRO A 138 -12.85 -1.73 -16.27
CA PRO A 138 -12.38 -3.05 -15.88
C PRO A 138 -11.15 -2.96 -14.95
N VAL A 139 -11.14 -3.84 -13.94
CA VAL A 139 -9.98 -4.05 -13.05
C VAL A 139 -9.63 -5.53 -13.11
N ALA A 140 -8.47 -5.85 -13.68
CA ALA A 140 -7.98 -7.21 -13.74
C ALA A 140 -7.42 -7.64 -12.38
N TYR A 141 -7.56 -8.92 -12.05
CA TYR A 141 -6.91 -9.55 -10.91
C TYR A 141 -6.63 -11.02 -11.22
N LYS A 142 -5.68 -11.61 -10.51
CA LYS A 142 -5.39 -13.04 -10.54
C LYS A 142 -5.62 -13.61 -9.14
N THR A 143 -6.07 -14.86 -9.06
CA THR A 143 -6.24 -15.51 -7.75
C THR A 143 -4.89 -15.61 -7.03
N ALA A 144 -4.92 -15.81 -5.71
CA ALA A 144 -3.68 -15.95 -4.92
C ALA A 144 -2.76 -17.09 -5.42
N ALA A 145 -3.32 -18.13 -6.03
CA ALA A 145 -2.57 -19.25 -6.61
C ALA A 145 -1.91 -18.92 -7.97
N GLU A 146 -2.44 -17.92 -8.67
CA GLU A 146 -1.99 -17.50 -10.00
C GLU A 146 -1.23 -16.16 -9.97
N GLU A 147 -1.06 -15.57 -8.78
CA GLU A 147 -0.39 -14.29 -8.62
C GLU A 147 1.07 -14.38 -9.06
N ASP A 148 1.47 -13.48 -9.96
CA ASP A 148 2.73 -13.51 -10.71
C ASP A 148 3.40 -12.13 -10.87
N LEU A 149 2.85 -11.08 -10.25
CA LEU A 149 3.33 -9.71 -10.41
C LEU A 149 3.62 -8.99 -9.10
N PHE A 150 2.71 -9.07 -8.13
CA PHE A 150 2.88 -8.44 -6.82
C PHE A 150 3.92 -9.24 -6.00
N HIS A 151 3.72 -9.47 -4.70
CA HIS A 151 4.62 -10.29 -3.89
C HIS A 151 4.00 -11.67 -3.62
N PRO A 152 4.06 -12.64 -4.57
CA PRO A 152 3.35 -13.93 -4.44
C PRO A 152 3.70 -14.62 -3.11
N SER A 153 2.73 -14.80 -2.22
CA SER A 153 2.92 -15.47 -0.93
C SER A 153 2.45 -16.92 -0.97
N GLY A 154 1.34 -17.20 -1.67
CA GLY A 154 0.75 -18.54 -1.77
C GLY A 154 1.21 -19.37 -2.97
N SER A 155 1.70 -18.73 -4.03
CA SER A 155 2.09 -19.40 -5.28
C SER A 155 3.59 -19.75 -5.38
N CYS A 156 4.39 -19.41 -4.36
CA CYS A 156 5.85 -19.60 -4.39
C CYS A 156 6.36 -20.39 -3.17
N ALA A 157 6.43 -21.72 -3.30
CA ALA A 157 6.89 -22.62 -2.22
C ALA A 157 8.32 -22.31 -1.72
N TYR A 158 9.22 -21.88 -2.61
CA TYR A 158 10.57 -21.46 -2.22
C TYR A 158 10.54 -20.28 -1.25
N LYS A 159 9.74 -19.24 -1.56
CA LYS A 159 9.62 -18.07 -0.68
C LYS A 159 9.03 -18.45 0.67
N SER A 160 7.96 -19.23 0.70
CA SER A 160 7.36 -19.70 1.96
C SER A 160 8.39 -20.44 2.82
N HIS A 161 9.11 -21.39 2.21
CA HIS A 161 10.15 -22.14 2.90
C HIS A 161 11.24 -21.23 3.48
N VAL A 162 11.76 -20.27 2.71
CA VAL A 162 12.78 -19.34 3.21
C VAL A 162 12.25 -18.51 4.36
N LEU A 163 11.07 -17.90 4.22
CA LEU A 163 10.51 -17.03 5.26
C LEU A 163 10.23 -17.78 6.58
N ASP A 164 9.83 -19.04 6.50
CA ASP A 164 9.58 -19.88 7.68
C ASP A 164 10.87 -20.21 8.45
N HIS A 165 12.01 -20.28 7.76
CA HIS A 165 13.32 -20.63 8.36
C HIS A 165 14.23 -19.40 8.58
N LEU A 166 13.83 -18.20 8.14
CA LEU A 166 14.57 -16.96 8.38
C LEU A 166 14.96 -16.75 9.87
N PRO A 167 14.09 -17.05 10.85
CA PRO A 167 14.44 -16.89 12.26
C PRO A 167 15.60 -17.78 12.74
N GLU A 168 15.96 -18.83 11.99
CA GLU A 168 17.08 -19.73 12.30
C GLU A 168 18.44 -19.13 11.89
N ASN A 169 18.45 -18.10 11.04
CA ASN A 169 19.67 -17.45 10.57
C ASN A 169 20.22 -16.48 11.64
N GLU A 170 21.51 -16.64 11.98
CA GLU A 170 22.17 -15.84 13.04
C GLU A 170 22.19 -14.34 12.73
N GLU A 171 22.52 -13.94 11.50
CA GLU A 171 22.53 -12.54 11.10
C GLU A 171 21.13 -11.93 11.17
N VAL A 172 20.12 -12.68 10.73
CA VAL A 172 18.71 -12.26 10.84
C VAL A 172 18.33 -12.06 12.31
N GLN A 173 18.76 -12.94 13.21
CA GLN A 173 18.51 -12.76 14.63
C GLN A 173 19.18 -11.50 15.19
N GLU A 174 20.45 -11.26 14.86
CA GLU A 174 21.20 -10.08 15.33
C GLU A 174 20.61 -8.76 14.83
N VAL A 175 20.14 -8.72 13.58
CA VAL A 175 19.68 -7.48 12.95
C VAL A 175 18.20 -7.21 13.25
N PHE A 176 17.34 -8.23 13.19
CA PHE A 176 15.89 -8.04 13.15
C PHE A 176 15.13 -8.53 14.37
N ILE A 177 15.77 -9.27 15.28
CA ILE A 177 15.07 -9.91 16.42
C ILE A 177 15.65 -9.46 17.77
N LYS A 178 16.93 -9.72 18.02
CA LYS A 178 17.61 -9.43 19.29
C LYS A 178 17.51 -7.95 19.71
N PRO A 179 17.63 -6.95 18.81
CA PRO A 179 17.52 -5.54 19.20
C PRO A 179 16.15 -5.14 19.76
N TYR A 180 15.10 -5.91 19.44
CA TYR A 180 13.72 -5.59 19.78
C TYR A 180 13.12 -6.55 20.81
N LYS A 181 13.95 -7.42 21.40
CA LYS A 181 13.52 -8.49 22.29
C LYS A 181 12.69 -7.98 23.47
N GLU A 182 13.12 -6.90 24.11
CA GLU A 182 12.39 -6.33 25.26
C GLU A 182 10.98 -5.87 24.86
N THR A 183 10.83 -5.21 23.72
CA THR A 183 9.53 -4.78 23.19
C THR A 183 8.67 -5.98 22.79
N PHE A 184 9.25 -7.00 22.16
CA PHE A 184 8.55 -8.25 21.86
C PHE A 184 8.04 -8.95 23.11
N ASP A 185 8.88 -9.09 24.14
CA ASP A 185 8.51 -9.73 25.40
C ASP A 185 7.41 -8.94 26.12
N TYR A 186 7.50 -7.60 26.12
CA TYR A 186 6.46 -6.72 26.67
C TYR A 186 5.11 -6.92 25.95
N ILE A 187 5.09 -6.79 24.63
CA ILE A 187 3.85 -6.91 23.83
C ILE A 187 3.30 -8.32 23.93
N GLN A 188 4.13 -9.36 23.90
CA GLN A 188 3.68 -10.74 24.06
C GLN A 188 2.96 -10.97 25.38
N ASN A 189 3.53 -10.47 26.49
CA ASN A 189 2.91 -10.59 27.82
C ASN A 189 1.58 -9.83 27.92
N LYS A 190 1.47 -8.65 27.27
CA LYS A 190 0.25 -7.82 27.32
C LYS A 190 -0.84 -8.27 26.37
N SER A 191 -0.48 -8.63 25.14
CA SER A 191 -1.40 -8.98 24.05
C SER A 191 -1.80 -10.46 24.05
N GLY A 192 -0.96 -11.33 24.62
CA GLY A 192 -1.08 -12.79 24.51
C GLY A 192 -0.72 -13.35 23.14
N LYS A 193 -0.37 -12.52 22.15
CA LYS A 193 0.12 -12.95 20.83
C LYS A 193 1.61 -13.27 20.92
N ALA A 194 2.03 -14.38 20.33
CA ALA A 194 3.45 -14.70 20.23
C ALA A 194 4.18 -13.64 19.38
N MET A 195 5.30 -13.12 19.90
CA MET A 195 6.12 -12.11 19.22
C MET A 195 7.51 -12.68 18.97
N ARG A 196 7.80 -13.08 17.74
CA ARG A 196 9.03 -13.79 17.37
C ARG A 196 9.92 -13.00 16.42
N HIS A 197 9.31 -12.26 15.50
CA HIS A 197 10.02 -11.56 14.44
C HIS A 197 9.22 -10.33 13.94
N PRO A 198 9.80 -9.44 13.12
CA PRO A 198 9.14 -8.20 12.69
C PRO A 198 7.75 -8.36 12.06
N ALA A 199 7.44 -9.49 11.41
CA ALA A 199 6.10 -9.73 10.89
C ALA A 199 5.01 -9.79 11.99
N ASP A 200 5.34 -10.29 13.18
CA ASP A 200 4.39 -10.29 14.32
C ASP A 200 4.16 -8.87 14.85
N MET A 201 5.20 -8.03 14.79
CA MET A 201 5.11 -6.61 15.13
C MET A 201 4.28 -5.85 14.12
N GLN A 202 4.47 -6.12 12.82
CA GLN A 202 3.63 -5.54 11.77
C GLN A 202 2.15 -5.87 12.02
N ASP A 203 1.85 -7.10 12.43
CA ASP A 203 0.48 -7.48 12.78
C ASP A 203 -0.07 -6.62 13.94
N ILE A 204 0.64 -6.57 15.07
CA ILE A 204 0.22 -5.78 16.24
C ILE A 204 0.08 -4.31 15.88
N TYR A 205 1.05 -3.74 15.16
CA TYR A 205 1.02 -2.34 14.75
C TYR A 205 -0.23 -2.02 13.94
N PHE A 206 -0.56 -2.84 12.92
CA PHE A 206 -1.72 -2.55 12.09
C PHE A 206 -3.04 -2.77 12.81
N ILE A 207 -3.13 -3.72 13.74
CA ILE A 207 -4.32 -3.85 14.61
C ILE A 207 -4.48 -2.54 15.39
N LEU A 208 -3.49 -2.18 16.22
CA LEU A 208 -3.52 -0.99 17.06
C LEU A 208 -3.76 0.31 16.27
N LYS A 209 -3.13 0.43 15.09
CA LYS A 209 -3.30 1.59 14.21
C LYS A 209 -4.74 1.71 13.73
N THR A 210 -5.32 0.63 13.23
CA THR A 210 -6.71 0.67 12.75
C THR A 210 -7.72 0.86 13.88
N GLU A 211 -7.48 0.28 15.06
CA GLU A 211 -8.32 0.52 16.23
C GLU A 211 -8.29 1.99 16.66
N ASN A 212 -7.09 2.57 16.74
CA ASN A 212 -6.92 3.98 17.05
C ASN A 212 -7.61 4.89 16.02
N ASP A 213 -7.43 4.63 14.72
CA ASP A 213 -8.04 5.40 13.64
C ASP A 213 -9.57 5.35 13.68
N MET A 214 -10.12 4.23 14.13
CA MET A 214 -11.56 4.02 14.29
C MET A 214 -12.11 4.55 15.62
N GLY A 215 -11.25 5.06 16.51
CA GLY A 215 -11.65 5.53 17.84
C GLY A 215 -12.10 4.40 18.77
N LEU A 216 -11.60 3.17 18.57
CA LEU A 216 -11.87 2.03 19.44
C LEU A 216 -11.08 2.13 20.76
N VAL A 217 -11.39 1.22 21.68
CA VAL A 217 -10.74 1.19 23.00
C VAL A 217 -9.30 0.76 22.85
N MET A 218 -8.38 1.65 23.22
CA MET A 218 -6.95 1.37 23.31
C MET A 218 -6.57 0.97 24.75
N PRO A 219 -6.13 -0.27 25.01
CA PRO A 219 -5.69 -0.67 26.34
C PRO A 219 -4.56 0.20 26.89
N ASN A 220 -4.49 0.41 28.21
CA ASN A 220 -3.50 1.33 28.79
C ASN A 220 -2.04 0.95 28.48
N TRP A 221 -1.74 -0.35 28.28
CA TRP A 221 -0.39 -0.81 27.97
C TRP A 221 0.12 -0.33 26.60
N THR A 222 -0.78 0.01 25.67
CA THR A 222 -0.38 0.45 24.32
C THR A 222 0.25 1.83 24.34
N LYS A 223 0.01 2.65 25.36
CA LYS A 223 0.58 4.00 25.49
C LYS A 223 2.11 4.01 25.53
N ASP A 224 2.70 2.92 26.02
CA ASP A 224 4.16 2.80 26.14
C ASP A 224 4.82 2.36 24.84
N VAL A 225 4.04 1.89 23.85
CA VAL A 225 4.57 1.27 22.62
C VAL A 225 3.95 1.74 21.31
N PHE A 226 2.82 2.44 21.34
CA PHE A 226 2.09 2.92 20.16
C PHE A 226 2.07 4.46 20.10
N PRO A 227 2.34 5.08 18.93
CA PRO A 227 2.74 4.42 17.68
C PRO A 227 4.16 3.89 17.73
N GLU A 228 5.03 4.48 18.55
CA GLU A 228 6.44 4.10 18.68
C GLU A 228 6.75 3.42 20.02
N PRO A 229 7.65 2.42 20.06
CA PRO A 229 8.55 1.99 18.96
C PRO A 229 7.91 0.97 17.99
N THR A 230 6.62 0.62 18.16
CA THR A 230 5.97 -0.44 17.38
C THR A 230 6.01 -0.19 15.87
N GLN A 231 5.82 1.06 15.42
CA GLN A 231 5.88 1.43 14.01
C GLN A 231 7.28 1.25 13.42
N SER A 232 8.32 1.77 14.07
CA SER A 232 9.71 1.63 13.64
C SER A 232 10.17 0.17 13.60
N ILE A 233 9.68 -0.67 14.52
CA ILE A 233 9.99 -2.10 14.53
C ILE A 233 9.18 -2.84 13.45
N ALA A 234 7.91 -2.49 13.26
CA ALA A 234 7.06 -3.06 12.22
C ALA A 234 7.64 -2.82 10.82
N SER A 235 8.25 -1.66 10.57
CA SER A 235 8.85 -1.33 9.27
C SER A 235 10.05 -2.23 8.92
N GLN A 236 10.71 -2.83 9.92
CA GLN A 236 11.82 -3.76 9.70
C GLN A 236 11.42 -5.01 8.92
N VAL A 237 10.12 -5.35 8.88
CA VAL A 237 9.60 -6.48 8.09
C VAL A 237 9.97 -6.40 6.61
N TYR A 238 10.15 -5.20 6.06
CA TYR A 238 10.51 -5.04 4.66
C TYR A 238 11.95 -5.49 4.40
N GLY A 239 12.89 -5.12 5.27
CA GLY A 239 14.27 -5.61 5.23
C GLY A 239 14.34 -7.11 5.57
N TYR A 240 13.61 -7.55 6.59
CA TYR A 240 13.54 -8.94 7.03
C TYR A 240 13.05 -9.88 5.91
N HIS A 241 11.93 -9.59 5.26
CA HIS A 241 11.43 -10.42 4.15
C HIS A 241 12.22 -10.26 2.85
N ASN A 242 13.05 -9.22 2.71
CA ASN A 242 13.97 -9.06 1.57
C ASN A 242 15.41 -9.49 1.89
N PHE A 243 15.65 -10.12 3.05
CA PHE A 243 16.98 -10.51 3.49
C PHE A 243 17.63 -11.51 2.50
N ASP A 244 16.88 -12.56 2.12
CA ASP A 244 17.33 -13.49 1.08
C ASP A 244 17.26 -12.82 -0.31
N PRO A 245 18.36 -12.80 -1.09
CA PRO A 245 18.39 -12.14 -2.39
C PRO A 245 17.35 -12.65 -3.40
N ARG A 246 17.02 -13.95 -3.37
CA ARG A 246 16.01 -14.54 -4.26
C ARG A 246 14.61 -14.17 -3.80
N VAL A 247 14.34 -14.16 -2.50
CA VAL A 247 13.06 -13.69 -1.96
C VAL A 247 12.86 -12.21 -2.26
N LYS A 248 13.89 -11.37 -2.13
CA LYS A 248 13.86 -9.96 -2.55
C LYS A 248 13.48 -9.82 -4.04
N GLN A 249 14.08 -10.64 -4.91
CA GLN A 249 13.72 -10.67 -6.33
C GLN A 249 12.27 -11.14 -6.54
N ILE A 250 11.77 -12.10 -5.78
CA ILE A 250 10.38 -12.57 -5.86
C ILE A 250 9.40 -11.50 -5.39
N ASN A 251 9.74 -10.74 -4.33
CA ASN A 251 8.85 -9.73 -3.76
C ASN A 251 8.64 -8.52 -4.69
N SER A 252 9.67 -8.16 -5.46
CA SER A 252 9.71 -6.86 -6.17
C SER A 252 10.14 -6.96 -7.62
N GLY A 253 10.90 -7.99 -8.00
CA GLY A 253 11.53 -8.13 -9.31
C GLY A 253 10.53 -8.33 -10.45
N PHE A 254 9.42 -9.04 -10.22
CA PHE A 254 8.36 -9.18 -11.24
C PHE A 254 7.71 -7.84 -11.58
N MET A 255 7.37 -7.04 -10.56
CA MET A 255 6.83 -5.69 -10.74
C MET A 255 7.81 -4.76 -11.43
N VAL A 256 9.07 -4.72 -10.96
CA VAL A 256 10.12 -3.90 -11.59
C VAL A 256 10.33 -4.29 -13.04
N LYS A 257 10.42 -5.60 -13.32
CA LYS A 257 10.53 -6.11 -14.70
C LYS A 257 9.34 -5.69 -15.55
N LYS A 258 8.11 -5.77 -15.04
CA LYS A 258 6.92 -5.34 -15.78
C LYS A 258 6.99 -3.86 -16.14
N ILE A 259 7.35 -2.99 -15.20
CA ILE A 259 7.48 -1.54 -15.46
C ILE A 259 8.53 -1.28 -16.54
N LEU A 260 9.69 -1.94 -16.46
CA LEU A 260 10.75 -1.79 -17.45
C LEU A 260 10.33 -2.30 -18.83
N ASP A 261 9.70 -3.48 -18.90
CA ASP A 261 9.22 -4.07 -20.15
C ASP A 261 8.13 -3.21 -20.79
N ASP A 262 7.17 -2.71 -20.01
CA ASP A 262 6.11 -1.81 -20.51
C ASP A 262 6.69 -0.49 -21.02
N SER A 263 7.71 0.04 -20.34
CA SER A 263 8.42 1.25 -20.75
C SER A 263 9.18 1.04 -22.06
N GLN A 264 9.94 -0.06 -22.17
CA GLN A 264 10.66 -0.42 -23.39
C GLN A 264 9.69 -0.62 -24.56
N LYS A 265 8.60 -1.34 -24.34
CA LYS A 265 7.56 -1.56 -25.34
C LYS A 265 6.90 -0.25 -25.79
N LYS A 266 6.76 0.73 -24.89
CA LYS A 266 6.27 2.08 -25.25
C LYS A 266 7.27 2.81 -26.13
N ILE A 267 8.55 2.82 -25.77
CA ILE A 267 9.63 3.46 -26.52
C ILE A 267 9.73 2.90 -27.95
N GLU A 268 9.56 1.59 -28.11
CA GLU A 268 9.59 0.91 -29.40
C GLU A 268 8.30 1.11 -30.25
N GLY A 269 7.32 1.85 -29.74
CA GLY A 269 6.03 2.06 -30.42
C GLY A 269 5.11 0.82 -30.40
N GLY A 270 5.43 -0.19 -29.59
CA GLY A 270 4.66 -1.44 -29.47
C GLY A 270 3.47 -1.37 -28.53
N SER A 271 3.23 -0.24 -27.86
CA SER A 271 2.13 -0.05 -26.91
C SER A 271 1.49 1.33 -27.01
N THR A 272 0.16 1.36 -27.06
CA THR A 272 -0.65 2.59 -26.98
C THR A 272 -0.93 3.01 -25.53
N LYS A 273 -0.65 2.15 -24.54
CA LYS A 273 -0.89 2.43 -23.12
C LYS A 273 -0.20 3.74 -22.71
N LYS A 274 -0.90 4.50 -21.88
CA LYS A 274 -0.45 5.76 -21.28
C LYS A 274 -0.26 5.60 -19.78
N ILE A 275 -1.12 4.84 -19.11
CA ILE A 275 -1.06 4.64 -17.66
C ILE A 275 -1.34 3.19 -17.26
N PHE A 276 -0.49 2.69 -16.37
CA PHE A 276 -0.69 1.44 -15.64
C PHE A 276 -0.99 1.74 -14.17
N LEU A 277 -2.05 1.16 -13.63
CA LEU A 277 -2.49 1.31 -12.25
C LEU A 277 -2.42 -0.04 -11.52
N TYR A 278 -1.67 -0.10 -10.43
CA TYR A 278 -1.49 -1.30 -9.62
C TYR A 278 -1.99 -1.08 -8.19
N SER A 279 -3.16 -1.65 -7.88
CA SER A 279 -3.75 -1.57 -6.54
C SER A 279 -3.33 -2.76 -5.67
N GLY A 280 -2.42 -2.50 -4.74
CA GLY A 280 -1.82 -3.51 -3.86
C GLY A 280 -1.87 -3.13 -2.38
N HIS A 281 -0.82 -3.53 -1.67
CA HIS A 281 -0.73 -3.46 -0.22
C HIS A 281 0.45 -2.60 0.24
N GLU A 282 0.49 -2.28 1.53
CA GLU A 282 1.67 -1.72 2.19
C GLU A 282 2.92 -2.56 1.90
N SER A 283 2.79 -3.89 1.89
CA SER A 283 3.86 -4.83 1.57
C SER A 283 4.31 -4.75 0.11
N THR A 284 3.41 -4.48 -0.84
CA THR A 284 3.78 -4.25 -2.23
C THR A 284 4.75 -3.08 -2.36
N LEU A 285 4.42 -1.95 -1.73
CA LEU A 285 5.25 -0.75 -1.76
C LEU A 285 6.52 -0.93 -0.92
N GLY A 286 6.38 -1.41 0.32
CA GLY A 286 7.50 -1.52 1.26
C GLY A 286 8.58 -2.48 0.79
N TYR A 287 8.23 -3.64 0.25
CA TYR A 287 9.24 -4.56 -0.32
C TYR A 287 9.91 -3.97 -1.56
N MET A 288 9.17 -3.24 -2.40
CA MET A 288 9.72 -2.64 -3.62
C MET A 288 10.67 -1.48 -3.30
N LEU A 289 10.26 -0.57 -2.42
CA LEU A 289 11.11 0.55 -1.98
C LEU A 289 12.38 0.03 -1.31
N ASN A 290 12.26 -0.99 -0.45
CA ASN A 290 13.42 -1.61 0.19
C ASN A 290 14.34 -2.29 -0.82
N ALA A 291 13.80 -3.03 -1.79
CA ALA A 291 14.57 -3.69 -2.83
C ALA A 291 15.31 -2.70 -3.75
N LEU A 292 14.72 -1.53 -3.99
CA LEU A 292 15.30 -0.45 -4.80
C LEU A 292 16.26 0.46 -4.01
N GLY A 293 16.37 0.29 -2.69
CA GLY A 293 17.24 1.10 -1.84
C GLY A 293 16.80 2.55 -1.69
N VAL A 294 15.50 2.83 -1.83
CA VAL A 294 14.90 4.18 -1.77
C VAL A 294 13.94 4.33 -0.57
N THR A 295 14.12 3.50 0.46
CA THR A 295 13.36 3.64 1.71
C THR A 295 13.87 4.82 2.52
N GLU A 296 13.00 5.77 2.80
CA GLU A 296 13.21 6.74 3.88
C GLU A 296 12.71 6.13 5.19
N PRO A 297 13.46 6.23 6.30
CA PRO A 297 12.93 5.90 7.63
C PRO A 297 11.70 6.77 7.92
N HIS A 298 10.59 6.14 8.29
CA HIS A 298 9.35 6.81 8.71
C HIS A 298 9.25 6.87 10.23
#